data_AF-A0A8T5THH0-F1
#
_entry.id   AF-A0A8T5THH0-F1
#
_cell.length_a   1.000
_cell.length_b   1.000
_cell.length_c   1.000
_cell.angle_alpha   90.00
_cell.angle_beta   90.00
_cell.angle_gamma   90.00
#
_symmetry.space_group_name_H-M   'P 1'
#
loop_
_entity.id
_entity.type
_entity.pdbx_description
1 polymer ?
#
loop_
_entity_poly.entity_id
_entity_poly.type
_entity_poly.pdbx_seq_one_letter_code
_entity_poly.pdbx_strand_id
1 'polypeptide(L)'
;DELDLILFDVNPVGKGIIPPREFIEDFGHLGIPRIIYEGPLTLKFIESVRKNKYNLNEGVVCKTVEKVKGNRIAIIKIKTDEWLEKLRQNFGDQYVKDELAGKNLM
;
A
#
# COMPACT_ATOMS: atom_id res chain seq x y z
N ASP A 1 -5.32 25.14 4.79
CA ASP A 1 -5.37 23.68 4.70
C ASP A 1 -4.81 23.03 5.96
N GLU A 2 -5.62 22.15 6.55
CA GLU A 2 -5.28 21.12 7.54
C GLU A 2 -4.11 20.22 7.08
N LEU A 3 -2.94 20.22 7.71
CA LEU A 3 -1.97 19.13 7.49
C LEU A 3 -2.31 17.98 8.44
N ASP A 4 -2.59 16.80 7.87
CA ASP A 4 -2.94 15.59 8.62
C ASP A 4 -1.86 14.51 8.46
N LEU A 5 -1.56 13.79 9.55
CA LEU A 5 -0.52 12.77 9.60
C LEU A 5 -1.17 11.39 9.70
N ILE A 6 -0.89 10.53 8.72
CA ILE A 6 -1.41 9.16 8.69
C ILE A 6 -0.29 8.15 8.96
N LEU A 7 -0.39 7.40 10.05
CA LEU A 7 0.58 6.36 10.39
C LEU A 7 0.32 5.09 9.56
N PHE A 8 1.34 4.55 8.90
CA PHE A 8 1.17 3.35 8.05
C PHE A 8 2.18 2.23 8.30
N ASP A 9 3.32 2.46 8.95
CA ASP A 9 4.29 1.44 9.36
C ASP A 9 4.96 1.83 10.68
N VAL A 10 5.32 0.83 11.49
CA VAL A 10 6.11 1.02 12.72
C VAL A 10 7.23 -0.02 12.74
N ASN A 11 8.47 0.44 12.97
CA ASN A 11 9.66 -0.41 13.05
C ASN A 11 10.44 -0.11 14.35
N PRO A 12 10.07 -0.71 15.49
CA PRO A 12 10.75 -0.46 16.73
C PRO A 12 12.19 -0.99 16.69
N VAL A 13 13.09 -0.23 17.30
CA VAL A 13 14.51 -0.58 17.40
C VAL A 13 14.68 -1.98 17.99
N GLY A 14 15.37 -2.85 17.26
CA GLY A 14 15.66 -4.22 17.68
C GLY A 14 14.53 -5.24 17.51
N LYS A 15 13.33 -4.83 17.04
CA LYS A 15 12.18 -5.73 16.83
C LYS A 15 11.84 -5.97 15.35
N GLY A 16 12.19 -5.02 14.48
CA GLY A 16 11.78 -5.08 13.08
C GLY A 16 10.38 -4.49 12.86
N ILE A 17 9.89 -4.54 11.62
CA ILE A 17 8.59 -3.98 11.25
C ILE A 17 7.47 -4.78 11.93
N ILE A 18 6.52 -4.06 12.53
CA ILE A 18 5.35 -4.65 13.19
C ILE A 18 4.45 -5.35 12.15
N PRO A 19 4.03 -6.61 12.39
CA PRO A 19 3.11 -7.33 11.51
C PRO A 19 1.77 -6.58 11.31
N PRO A 20 1.10 -6.72 10.15
CA PRO A 20 -0.09 -5.93 9.83
C PRO A 20 -1.23 -6.04 10.84
N ARG A 21 -1.46 -7.24 11.39
CA ARG A 21 -2.50 -7.46 12.38
C ARG A 21 -2.18 -6.77 13.72
N GLU A 22 -0.96 -6.95 14.20
CA GLU A 22 -0.46 -6.28 15.41
C GLU A 22 -0.45 -4.76 15.22
N PHE A 23 -0.11 -4.26 14.03
CA PHE A 23 -0.15 -2.83 13.71
C PHE A 23 -1.56 -2.25 13.86
N ILE A 24 -2.59 -2.95 13.36
CA ILE A 24 -3.99 -2.50 13.49
C ILE A 24 -4.44 -2.55 14.96
N GLU A 25 -4.12 -3.63 15.67
CA GLU A 25 -4.49 -3.83 17.07
C GLU A 25 -3.85 -2.76 17.98
N ASP A 26 -2.57 -2.46 17.77
CA ASP A 26 -1.81 -1.53 18.62
C ASP A 26 -1.98 -0.06 18.22
N PHE A 27 -2.07 0.25 16.92
CA PHE A 27 -2.01 1.63 16.42
C PHE A 27 -3.27 2.11 15.70
N GLY A 28 -4.29 1.27 15.53
CA GLY A 28 -5.52 1.63 14.80
C GLY A 28 -6.27 2.84 15.36
N HIS A 29 -6.01 3.19 16.63
CA HIS A 29 -6.59 4.35 17.30
C HIS A 29 -5.89 5.70 16.98
N LEU A 30 -4.69 5.69 16.37
CA LEU A 30 -3.88 6.90 16.12
C LEU A 30 -4.13 7.57 14.76
N GLY A 31 -5.06 7.04 13.96
CA GLY A 31 -5.24 7.47 12.57
C GLY A 31 -4.34 6.67 11.63
N ILE A 32 -4.91 5.62 11.05
CA ILE A 32 -4.26 4.74 10.06
C ILE A 32 -5.03 4.78 8.73
N PRO A 33 -4.44 4.34 7.60
CA PRO A 33 -5.17 4.20 6.37
C PRO A 33 -6.40 3.29 6.53
N ARG A 34 -7.50 3.66 5.88
CA ARG A 34 -8.72 2.85 5.88
C ARG A 34 -8.43 1.44 5.37
N ILE A 35 -8.72 0.43 6.19
CA ILE A 35 -8.67 -0.98 5.79
C ILE A 35 -9.88 -1.26 4.88
N ILE A 36 -9.64 -1.61 3.63
CA ILE A 36 -10.71 -1.88 2.65
C ILE A 36 -10.93 -3.36 2.38
N TYR A 37 -9.97 -4.22 2.77
CA TYR A 37 -10.00 -5.65 2.51
C TYR A 37 -9.02 -6.40 3.40
N GLU A 38 -9.48 -7.52 3.95
CA GLU A 38 -8.67 -8.50 4.67
C GLU A 38 -8.92 -9.88 4.05
N GLY A 39 -7.86 -10.53 3.56
CA GLY A 39 -7.98 -11.84 2.93
C GLY A 39 -6.88 -12.11 1.91
N PRO A 40 -7.02 -13.19 1.12
CA PRO A 40 -6.05 -13.57 0.11
C PRO A 40 -5.88 -12.50 -0.98
N LEU A 41 -4.64 -12.26 -1.40
CA LEU A 41 -4.36 -11.43 -2.57
C LEU A 41 -4.75 -12.19 -3.85
N THR A 42 -5.94 -11.93 -4.37
CA THR A 42 -6.46 -12.56 -5.59
C THR A 42 -6.40 -11.63 -6.80
N LEU A 43 -6.37 -12.19 -8.02
CA LEU A 43 -6.48 -11.41 -9.26
C LEU A 43 -7.77 -10.57 -9.28
N LYS A 44 -8.89 -11.12 -8.81
CA LYS A 44 -10.17 -10.41 -8.68
C LYS A 44 -10.07 -9.18 -7.78
N PHE A 45 -9.34 -9.29 -6.67
CA PHE A 45 -9.10 -8.15 -5.78
C PHE A 45 -8.23 -7.09 -6.47
N ILE A 46 -7.13 -7.51 -7.11
CA ILE A 46 -6.24 -6.61 -7.88
C ILE A 46 -7.02 -5.85 -8.95
N GLU A 47 -7.85 -6.54 -9.73
CA GLU A 47 -8.71 -5.91 -10.74
C GLU A 47 -9.72 -4.93 -10.15
N SER A 48 -10.27 -5.24 -8.97
CA SER A 48 -11.22 -4.36 -8.28
C SER A 48 -10.55 -3.07 -7.82
N VAL A 49 -9.29 -3.14 -7.38
CA VAL A 49 -8.48 -1.96 -7.07
C VAL A 49 -8.15 -1.17 -8.34
N ARG A 50 -7.68 -1.84 -9.41
CA ARG A 50 -7.34 -1.18 -10.68
C ARG A 50 -8.51 -0.39 -11.28
N LYS A 51 -9.71 -0.99 -11.25
CA LYS A 51 -10.98 -0.37 -11.67
C LYS A 51 -11.57 0.60 -10.64
N ASN A 52 -10.82 0.95 -9.61
CA ASN A 52 -11.16 1.90 -8.55
C ASN A 52 -12.51 1.65 -7.85
N LYS A 53 -12.90 0.39 -7.62
CA LYS A 53 -14.20 0.06 -7.00
C LYS A 53 -14.38 0.55 -5.56
N TYR A 54 -13.29 0.99 -4.93
CA TYR A 54 -13.26 1.41 -3.53
C TYR A 54 -13.13 2.93 -3.36
N ASN A 55 -13.23 3.69 -4.45
CA ASN A 55 -13.09 5.15 -4.46
C ASN A 55 -11.78 5.61 -3.79
N LEU A 56 -10.66 5.17 -4.36
CA LEU A 56 -9.30 5.44 -3.91
C LEU A 56 -8.70 6.60 -4.68
N ASN A 57 -7.83 7.36 -4.04
CA ASN A 57 -7.11 8.46 -4.68
C ASN A 57 -6.02 7.94 -5.64
N GLU A 58 -5.18 7.01 -5.15
CA GLU A 58 -4.04 6.47 -5.88
C GLU A 58 -4.15 4.95 -6.05
N GLY A 59 -4.39 4.23 -4.94
CA GLY A 59 -4.33 2.78 -4.90
C GLY A 59 -4.30 2.25 -3.48
N VAL A 60 -3.72 1.06 -3.30
CA VAL A 60 -3.56 0.41 -1.99
C VAL A 60 -2.16 -0.12 -1.78
N VAL A 61 -1.83 -0.28 -0.50
CA VAL A 61 -0.70 -1.07 -0.03
C VAL A 61 -1.26 -2.33 0.64
N CYS A 62 -0.87 -3.50 0.14
CA CYS A 62 -1.17 -4.79 0.73
C CYS A 62 0.04 -5.26 1.53
N LYS A 63 -0.18 -5.77 2.74
CA LYS A 63 0.88 -6.26 3.62
C LYS A 63 0.56 -7.66 4.10
N THR A 64 1.58 -8.52 4.16
CA THR A 64 1.45 -9.87 4.69
C THR A 64 2.74 -10.31 5.37
N VAL A 65 2.64 -11.32 6.23
CA VAL A 65 3.80 -11.97 6.84
C VAL A 65 4.16 -13.20 6.01
N GLU A 66 5.34 -13.17 5.39
CA GLU A 66 5.91 -14.35 4.76
C GLU A 66 6.66 -15.19 5.80
N LYS A 67 6.25 -16.45 5.92
CA LYS A 67 6.84 -17.43 6.84
C LYS A 67 8.16 -17.97 6.29
N VAL A 68 9.20 -17.14 6.33
CA VAL A 68 10.59 -17.52 6.07
C VAL A 68 11.37 -17.59 7.39
N LYS A 69 12.61 -18.08 7.38
CA LYS A 69 13.48 -18.02 8.56
C LYS A 69 13.65 -16.55 8.99
N GLY A 70 13.08 -16.20 10.14
CA GLY A 70 13.08 -14.84 10.68
C GLY A 70 11.78 -14.05 10.48
N ASN A 71 10.80 -14.56 9.71
CA ASN A 71 9.59 -13.87 9.25
C ASN A 71 9.89 -12.53 8.55
N ARG A 72 9.28 -12.27 7.39
CA ARG A 72 9.44 -10.97 6.71
C ARG A 72 8.09 -10.38 6.36
N ILE A 73 7.99 -9.06 6.41
CA ILE A 73 6.80 -8.35 5.93
C ILE A 73 6.94 -8.15 4.43
N ALA A 74 6.03 -8.75 3.67
CA ALA A 74 5.90 -8.50 2.24
C ALA A 74 4.94 -7.35 2.02
N ILE A 75 5.35 -6.40 1.18
CA ILE A 75 4.58 -5.21 0.84
C ILE A 75 4.35 -5.21 -0.67
N ILE A 76 3.10 -5.05 -1.08
CA ILE A 76 2.69 -5.01 -2.49
C ILE A 76 1.87 -3.75 -2.70
N LYS A 77 2.23 -2.95 -3.70
CA LYS A 77 1.46 -1.75 -4.08
C LYS A 77 0.63 -2.05 -5.32
N ILE A 78 -0.64 -1.65 -5.30
CA ILE A 78 -1.54 -1.76 -6.45
C ILE A 78 -2.10 -0.36 -6.70
N LYS A 79 -1.80 0.21 -7.85
CA LYS A 79 -2.31 1.52 -8.28
C LYS A 79 -3.58 1.36 -9.09
N THR A 80 -4.46 2.36 -9.04
CA THR A 80 -5.63 2.44 -9.92
C THR A 80 -5.18 2.76 -11.35
N ASP A 81 -5.94 2.30 -12.35
CA ASP A 81 -5.64 2.62 -13.75
C ASP A 81 -5.79 4.13 -14.02
N GLU A 82 -6.76 4.77 -13.35
CA GLU A 82 -6.98 6.21 -13.39
C GLU A 82 -5.77 7.00 -12.89
N TRP A 83 -5.15 6.58 -11.77
CA TRP A 83 -3.94 7.21 -11.26
C TRP A 83 -2.76 7.07 -12.22
N LEU A 84 -2.55 5.87 -12.77
CA LEU A 84 -1.46 5.64 -13.72
C LEU A 84 -1.64 6.44 -15.01
N GLU A 85 -2.87 6.65 -15.46
CA GLU A 85 -3.17 7.53 -16.59
C GLU A 85 -2.86 8.99 -16.28
N LYS A 86 -3.20 9.48 -15.08
CA LYS A 86 -2.81 10.84 -14.63
C LYS A 86 -1.30 11.00 -14.63
N LEU A 87 -0.55 10.02 -14.12
CA LEU A 87 0.91 10.04 -14.16
C LEU A 87 1.46 10.03 -15.58
N ARG A 88 0.87 9.22 -16.47
CA ARG A 88 1.24 9.17 -17.89
C ARG A 88 1.07 10.53 -18.56
N GLN A 89 -0.05 11.19 -18.34
CA GLN A 89 -0.36 12.49 -18.94
C GLN A 89 0.58 13.59 -18.45
N ASN A 90 0.97 13.55 -17.18
CA ASN A 90 1.81 14.59 -16.58
C ASN A 90 3.32 14.35 -16.75
N PHE A 91 3.76 13.09 -16.81
CA PHE A 91 5.18 12.72 -16.72
C PHE A 91 5.66 11.72 -17.79
N GLY A 92 4.75 11.20 -18.62
CA GLY A 92 5.06 10.29 -19.71
C GLY A 92 5.21 8.81 -19.30
N ASP A 93 5.32 7.93 -20.30
CA ASP A 93 5.32 6.47 -20.09
C ASP A 93 6.52 5.95 -19.31
N GLN A 94 7.69 6.58 -19.44
CA GLN A 94 8.88 6.14 -18.72
C GLN A 94 8.69 6.29 -17.21
N TYR A 95 8.07 7.40 -16.78
CA TYR A 95 7.75 7.64 -15.38
C TYR A 95 6.80 6.56 -14.83
N VAL A 96 5.77 6.18 -15.60
CA VAL A 96 4.83 5.12 -15.22
C VAL A 96 5.54 3.77 -15.08
N LYS A 97 6.46 3.44 -15.99
CA LYS A 97 7.25 2.20 -15.91
C LYS A 97 8.12 2.17 -14.66
N ASP A 98 8.76 3.29 -14.33
CA ASP A 98 9.64 3.39 -13.16
C ASP A 98 8.83 3.37 -11.85
N GLU A 99 7.63 3.95 -11.81
CA GLU A 99 6.67 3.82 -10.70
C GLU A 99 6.29 2.34 -10.47
N LEU A 100 5.88 1.64 -11.54
CA LEU A 100 5.50 0.22 -11.46
C LEU A 100 6.68 -0.70 -11.11
N ALA A 101 7.89 -0.31 -11.47
CA ALA A 101 9.12 -1.01 -11.08
C ALA A 101 9.57 -0.66 -9.64
N GLY A 102 8.89 0.25 -8.95
CA GLY A 102 9.26 0.69 -7.60
C GLY A 102 10.55 1.50 -7.55
N LYS A 103 10.96 2.09 -8.69
CA LYS A 103 12.15 2.95 -8.77
C LYS A 103 11.87 4.39 -8.37
N ASN A 104 10.62 4.82 -8.55
CA ASN A 104 10.13 6.04 -7.93
C ASN A 104 9.83 5.70 -6.47
N LEU A 105 10.79 5.98 -5.60
CA LEU A 105 10.53 6.10 -4.17
C LEU A 105 9.71 7.37 -3.96
N MET A 106 8.76 7.33 -3.02
CA MET A 106 8.26 8.56 -2.42
C MET A 106 9.43 9.38 -1.87
#